data_AF-A0AAJ7LP70-F1
#
_entry.id   AF-A0AAJ7LP70-F1
#
_cell.length_a   1.000
_cell.length_b   1.000
_cell.length_c   1.000
_cell.angle_alpha   90.00
_cell.angle_beta   90.00
_cell.angle_gamma   90.00
#
_symmetry.space_group_name_H-M   'P 1'
#
loop_
_entity.id
_entity.type
_entity.pdbx_description
1 polymer ?
#
loop_
_entity_poly.entity_id
_entity_poly.type
_entity_poly.pdbx_seq_one_letter_code
_entity_poly.pdbx_strand_id
1 'polypeptide(L)'
;MVVDPTDPEELHQVHLFTERLARRALAMGGTCTGEHGVGLGKRALLCEEMGSMAIQVMQGLKDTLDPHNMMNPGKILQPREL
;
A
#
# COMPACT_ATOMS: atom_id res chain seq x y z
N MET A 1 0.86 -18.80 -0.26
CA MET A 1 0.33 -18.99 -1.63
C MET A 1 1.49 -19.49 -2.46
N VAL A 2 1.32 -20.60 -3.17
CA VAL A 2 2.39 -21.17 -4.01
C VAL A 2 2.26 -20.52 -5.39
N VAL A 3 3.36 -19.99 -5.92
CA VAL A 3 3.44 -19.29 -7.21
C VAL A 3 4.81 -19.54 -7.82
N ASP A 4 4.92 -19.68 -9.14
CA ASP A 4 6.20 -19.61 -9.85
C ASP A 4 6.64 -18.14 -9.98
N PRO A 5 7.73 -17.71 -9.30
CA PRO A 5 8.19 -16.32 -9.38
C PRO A 5 8.84 -15.97 -10.72
N THR A 6 9.05 -16.94 -11.60
CA THR A 6 9.63 -16.74 -12.93
C THR A 6 8.59 -16.65 -14.04
N ASP A 7 7.31 -16.98 -13.75
CA ASP A 7 6.19 -16.81 -14.67
C ASP A 7 5.52 -15.43 -14.45
N PRO A 8 5.68 -14.47 -15.39
CA PRO A 8 5.10 -13.14 -15.25
C PRO A 8 3.57 -13.13 -15.31
N GLU A 9 2.94 -14.10 -16.00
CA GLU A 9 1.49 -14.20 -16.07
C GLU A 9 0.94 -14.70 -14.73
N GLU A 10 1.58 -15.70 -14.12
CA GLU A 10 1.17 -16.18 -12.80
C GLU A 10 1.29 -15.06 -11.75
N LEU A 11 2.39 -14.31 -11.76
CA LEU A 11 2.57 -13.14 -10.90
C LEU A 11 1.48 -12.08 -11.10
N HIS A 12 1.07 -11.82 -12.35
CA HIS A 12 -0.01 -10.88 -12.65
C HIS A 12 -1.35 -11.37 -12.09
N GLN A 13 -1.70 -12.64 -12.30
CA GLN A 13 -2.94 -13.23 -11.79
C GLN A 13 -3.00 -13.20 -10.26
N VAL A 14 -1.87 -13.48 -9.61
CA VAL A 14 -1.72 -13.38 -8.16
C VAL A 14 -1.93 -11.95 -7.67
N HIS A 15 -1.34 -10.97 -8.35
CA HIS A 15 -1.51 -9.56 -7.99
C HIS A 15 -2.99 -9.17 -8.02
N LEU A 16 -3.69 -9.48 -9.12
CA LEU A 16 -5.12 -9.22 -9.25
C LEU A 16 -5.95 -9.97 -8.21
N PHE A 17 -5.60 -11.22 -7.91
CA PHE A 17 -6.29 -12.02 -6.90
C PHE A 17 -6.15 -11.41 -5.51
N THR A 18 -4.92 -11.07 -5.10
CA THR A 18 -4.64 -10.50 -3.78
C THR A 18 -5.28 -9.13 -3.59
N GLU A 19 -5.32 -8.31 -4.63
CA GLU A 19 -6.02 -7.02 -4.62
C GLU A 19 -7.54 -7.20 -4.42
N ARG A 20 -8.18 -8.10 -5.18
CA ARG A 20 -9.61 -8.43 -5.01
C ARG A 20 -9.91 -9.00 -3.62
N LEU A 21 -9.04 -9.86 -3.11
CA LEU A 21 -9.18 -10.44 -1.77
C LEU A 21 -9.14 -9.35 -0.70
N ALA A 22 -8.17 -8.43 -0.78
CA ALA A 22 -8.05 -7.33 0.17
C ALA A 22 -9.25 -6.39 0.13
N ARG A 23 -9.74 -6.01 -1.07
CA ARG A 23 -10.96 -5.19 -1.18
C ARG A 23 -12.19 -5.85 -0.57
N ARG A 24 -12.33 -7.17 -0.70
CA ARG A 24 -13.40 -7.91 -0.01
C ARG A 24 -13.26 -7.86 1.51
N ALA A 25 -12.05 -7.99 2.02
CA ALA A 25 -11.80 -7.84 3.46
C ALA A 25 -12.20 -6.44 3.94
N LEU A 26 -11.80 -5.38 3.23
CA LEU A 26 -12.19 -4.00 3.52
C LEU A 26 -13.72 -3.81 3.51
N ALA A 27 -14.40 -4.36 2.50
CA ALA A 27 -15.86 -4.28 2.39
C ALA A 27 -16.61 -4.96 3.57
N MET A 28 -15.95 -5.89 4.27
CA MET A 28 -16.48 -6.55 5.46
C MET A 28 -16.00 -5.91 6.77
N GLY A 29 -15.37 -4.73 6.72
CA GLY A 29 -14.83 -4.04 7.89
C GLY A 29 -13.51 -4.63 8.41
N GLY A 30 -12.86 -5.49 7.63
CA GLY A 30 -11.49 -5.93 7.89
C GLY A 30 -10.45 -4.91 7.41
N THR A 31 -9.18 -5.31 7.44
CA THR A 31 -8.04 -4.48 7.00
C THR A 31 -7.42 -5.04 5.72
N CYS A 32 -6.77 -4.18 4.91
CA CYS A 32 -5.98 -4.64 3.76
C CYS A 32 -4.64 -5.26 4.20
N THR A 33 -4.28 -5.14 5.47
CA THR A 33 -2.98 -5.55 6.01
C THR A 33 -3.04 -6.86 6.80
N GLY A 34 -1.85 -7.37 7.14
CA GLY A 34 -1.65 -8.52 8.03
C GLY A 34 -0.29 -8.34 8.71
N GLU A 35 0.37 -9.42 9.11
CA GLU A 35 1.66 -9.35 9.84
C GLU A 35 2.80 -8.67 9.04
N HIS A 36 2.70 -8.62 7.70
CA HIS A 36 3.73 -8.06 6.80
C HIS A 36 3.41 -6.63 6.30
N GLY A 37 2.36 -5.97 6.81
CA GLY A 37 2.04 -4.57 6.50
C GLY A 37 1.59 -4.30 5.04
N VAL A 38 1.75 -3.04 4.61
CA VAL A 38 1.26 -2.50 3.32
C VAL A 38 2.28 -2.68 2.18
N GLY A 39 3.54 -2.31 2.43
CA GLY A 39 4.60 -2.31 1.42
C GLY A 39 4.22 -1.49 0.16
N LEU A 40 4.82 -1.84 -0.99
CA LEU A 40 4.51 -1.20 -2.27
C LEU A 40 3.17 -1.68 -2.86
N GLY A 41 2.89 -2.98 -2.72
CA GLY A 41 1.77 -3.63 -3.40
C GLY A 41 0.38 -3.25 -2.89
N LYS A 42 0.28 -2.68 -1.68
CA LYS A 42 -1.02 -2.33 -1.07
C LYS A 42 -1.22 -0.83 -0.81
N ARG A 43 -0.38 0.04 -1.38
CA ARG A 43 -0.47 1.50 -1.16
C ARG A 43 -1.84 2.08 -1.53
N ALA A 44 -2.40 1.63 -2.67
CA ALA A 44 -3.74 2.03 -3.09
C ALA A 44 -4.80 1.59 -2.07
N LEU A 45 -4.71 0.35 -1.59
CA LEU A 45 -5.64 -0.21 -0.60
C LEU A 45 -5.53 0.49 0.76
N LEU A 46 -4.34 0.95 1.18
CA LEU A 46 -4.18 1.76 2.39
C LEU A 46 -4.94 3.09 2.27
N CYS A 47 -4.93 3.71 1.08
CA CYS A 47 -5.71 4.92 0.83
C CYS A 47 -7.22 4.63 0.86
N GLU A 48 -7.65 3.51 0.29
CA GLU A 48 -9.04 3.04 0.35
C GLU A 48 -9.50 2.79 1.81
N GLU A 49 -8.65 2.16 2.64
CA GLU A 49 -8.95 1.83 4.04
C GLU A 49 -8.98 3.06 4.95
N MET A 50 -7.95 3.93 4.87
CA MET A 50 -7.75 5.02 5.82
C MET A 50 -8.37 6.35 5.37
N GLY A 51 -8.66 6.47 4.07
CA GLY A 51 -9.16 7.69 3.47
C GLY A 51 -8.10 8.79 3.31
N SER A 52 -8.43 9.77 2.47
CA SER A 52 -7.51 10.84 2.06
C SER A 52 -7.01 11.70 3.23
N MET A 53 -7.84 11.94 4.25
CA MET A 53 -7.46 12.75 5.41
C MET A 53 -6.34 12.08 6.23
N ALA A 54 -6.43 10.79 6.48
CA ALA A 54 -5.39 10.06 7.20
C ALA A 54 -4.09 10.01 6.41
N ILE A 55 -4.16 9.83 5.08
CA ILE A 55 -2.98 9.91 4.21
C ILE A 55 -2.31 11.29 4.32
N GLN A 56 -3.09 12.39 4.32
CA GLN A 56 -2.55 13.74 4.46
C GLN A 56 -1.88 13.96 5.82
N VAL A 57 -2.43 13.42 6.90
CA VAL A 57 -1.79 13.47 8.23
C VAL A 57 -0.46 12.73 8.23
N MET A 58 -0.43 11.51 7.68
CA MET A 58 0.83 10.75 7.54
C MET A 58 1.86 11.49 6.70
N GLN A 59 1.44 12.17 5.63
CA GLN A 59 2.30 13.03 4.82
C GLN A 59 2.84 14.21 5.62
N GLY A 60 2.01 14.91 6.38
CA GLY A 60 2.45 16.03 7.22
C GLY A 60 3.48 15.60 8.27
N LEU A 61 3.29 14.43 8.88
CA LEU A 61 4.29 13.84 9.79
C LEU A 61 5.59 13.50 9.08
N LYS A 62 5.51 12.89 7.90
CA LYS A 62 6.67 12.56 7.07
C LYS A 62 7.47 13.80 6.70
N ASP A 63 6.80 14.86 6.25
CA ASP A 63 7.43 16.12 5.85
C ASP A 63 8.10 16.81 7.06
N THR A 64 7.51 16.67 8.26
CA THR A 64 8.06 17.23 9.50
C THR A 64 9.31 16.47 9.99
N LEU A 65 9.29 15.14 9.92
CA LEU A 65 10.35 14.28 10.46
C LEU A 65 11.47 14.00 9.44
N ASP A 66 11.18 14.10 8.15
CA ASP A 66 12.11 13.84 7.05
C ASP A 66 11.94 14.89 5.94
N PRO A 67 12.31 16.15 6.21
CA PRO A 67 12.11 17.28 5.28
C PRO A 67 12.89 17.15 3.97
N HIS A 68 13.91 16.28 3.93
CA HIS A 68 14.70 15.98 2.74
C HIS A 68 14.29 14.67 2.06
N ASN A 69 13.23 14.01 2.54
CA ASN A 69 12.67 12.78 1.99
C ASN A 69 13.71 11.64 1.81
N MET A 70 14.63 11.47 2.76
CA MET A 70 15.70 10.47 2.71
C MET A 70 15.28 9.09 3.26
N MET A 71 14.29 9.04 4.16
CA MET A 71 13.86 7.80 4.81
C MET A 71 12.89 7.01 3.92
N ASN A 72 13.44 6.22 3.01
CA ASN A 72 12.71 5.27 2.16
C ASN A 72 11.62 5.93 1.28
N PRO A 73 12.02 6.85 0.37
CA PRO A 73 11.10 7.63 -0.45
C PRO A 73 10.20 6.73 -1.31
N GLY A 74 8.93 7.09 -1.44
CA GLY A 74 7.98 6.39 -2.30
C GLY A 74 7.51 5.03 -1.77
N LYS A 75 7.98 4.56 -0.61
CA LYS A 75 7.63 3.23 -0.10
C LYS A 75 6.15 3.09 0.25
N ILE A 76 5.62 4.05 1.01
CA ILE A 76 4.21 4.10 1.41
C ILE A 76 3.58 5.36 0.81
N LEU A 77 4.17 6.50 1.13
CA LEU A 77 3.72 7.82 0.71
C LEU A 77 4.41 8.24 -0.59
N GLN A 78 3.64 8.81 -1.53
CA GLN A 78 4.20 9.45 -2.72
C GLN A 78 4.89 10.76 -2.28
N PRO A 79 6.06 11.12 -2.84
CA PRO A 79 6.59 12.47 -2.69
C PRO A 79 5.55 13.50 -3.18
N ARG A 80 5.45 14.65 -2.52
CA ARG A 80 4.67 15.77 -3.07
C ARG A 80 5.35 16.26 -4.34
N GLU A 81 4.59 16.43 -5.41
CA GLU A 81 5.03 17.25 -6.53
C GLU A 81 5.09 18.69 -6.03
N LEU A 82 6.25 19.34 -6.19
CA LEU A 82 6.47 20.75 -5.84
C LEU A 82 5.89 21.67 -6.90
#